data_AF-A0A6A5GVN0-F1
#
_entry.id   AF-A0A6A5GVN0-F1
#
_cell.length_a   1.000
_cell.length_b   1.000
_cell.length_c   1.000
_cell.angle_alpha   90.00
_cell.angle_beta   90.00
_cell.angle_gamma   90.00
#
_symmetry.space_group_name_H-M   'P 1'
#
loop_
_entity.id
_entity.type
_entity.pdbx_description
1 polymer ?
#
loop_
_entity_poly.entity_id
_entity_poly.type
_entity_poly.pdbx_seq_one_letter_code
_entity_poly.pdbx_strand_id
1 'polypeptide(L)'
;MLLSSLLILQFVGVSGDKTCAGKEVQDLDDDCTKIEKNPLVFKGNQDEKMVREKVKNINYIASGIEVIETDLETFDYLKHVERIQNSNGPAMLFKKNKNLKRLNFTSLGELKGKEKEKDIVFENDHFAKAFREETDSFDDFIKLELIARKSHLRNKVCSNEFYQFNNKKESSDSQTGAIIMIVIAVIFTIVDGFLFWYCVKERRAKKAREEKKTNKVMTDVPIGTDFGPRTPASGTTTPSATIETPKDKHI
;
A
#
# COMPACT_ATOMS: atom_id res chain seq x y z
N MET A 1 62.94 40.53 -33.65
CA MET A 1 61.84 39.58 -33.90
C MET A 1 61.98 38.44 -32.91
N LEU A 2 61.19 38.46 -31.83
CA LEU A 2 61.14 37.41 -30.81
C LEU A 2 59.72 36.83 -30.87
N LEU A 3 59.56 35.68 -31.52
CA LEU A 3 58.32 34.93 -31.48
C LEU A 3 58.21 34.28 -30.10
N SER A 4 57.36 34.86 -29.25
CA SER A 4 56.92 34.23 -28.01
C SER A 4 55.84 33.20 -28.37
N SER A 5 56.22 31.93 -28.46
CA SER A 5 55.29 30.80 -28.53
C SER A 5 54.63 30.63 -27.17
N LEU A 6 53.37 31.08 -27.05
CA LEU A 6 52.52 30.85 -25.90
C LEU A 6 51.94 29.43 -26.01
N LEU A 7 52.59 28.47 -25.35
CA LEU A 7 52.10 27.10 -25.21
C LEU A 7 51.03 27.11 -24.12
N ILE A 8 49.76 27.22 -24.53
CA ILE A 8 48.61 26.99 -23.65
C ILE A 8 48.52 25.49 -23.43
N LEU A 9 49.13 24.99 -22.34
CA LEU A 9 48.79 23.68 -21.80
C LEU A 9 47.33 23.76 -21.32
N GLN A 10 46.41 23.28 -22.14
CA GLN A 10 45.12 22.83 -21.63
C GLN A 10 45.41 21.60 -20.77
N PHE A 11 45.36 21.79 -19.45
CA PHE A 11 45.27 20.68 -18.52
C PHE A 11 43.97 19.95 -18.84
N VAL A 12 44.03 18.95 -19.71
CA VAL A 12 43.09 17.85 -19.69
C VAL A 12 43.26 17.24 -18.31
N GLY A 13 42.39 17.61 -17.38
CA GLY A 13 42.33 16.99 -16.08
C GLY A 13 42.07 15.52 -16.32
N VAL A 14 43.14 14.71 -16.34
CA VAL A 14 43.03 13.27 -16.21
C VAL A 14 42.47 13.09 -14.81
N SER A 15 41.15 13.03 -14.71
CA SER A 15 40.45 12.60 -13.51
C SER A 15 41.00 11.22 -13.23
N GLY A 16 41.94 11.13 -12.29
CA GLY A 16 42.51 9.86 -11.88
C GLY A 16 41.38 8.94 -11.45
N ASP A 17 41.53 7.65 -11.71
CA ASP A 17 40.56 6.67 -11.27
C ASP A 17 40.39 6.74 -9.76
N LYS A 18 39.22 7.20 -9.30
CA LYS A 18 38.87 7.25 -7.88
C LYS A 18 37.95 6.09 -7.57
N THR A 19 38.49 5.14 -6.82
CA THR A 19 37.72 4.03 -6.27
C THR A 19 37.07 4.42 -4.95
N CYS A 20 35.77 4.27 -4.87
CA CYS A 20 34.97 4.54 -3.69
C CYS A 20 34.35 3.26 -3.14
N ALA A 21 34.14 3.22 -1.83
CA ALA A 21 33.26 2.22 -1.24
C ALA A 21 31.81 2.57 -1.55
N GLY A 22 31.01 1.61 -1.99
CA GLY A 22 29.57 1.81 -2.16
C GLY A 22 28.86 2.13 -0.84
N LYS A 23 27.82 2.96 -0.95
CA LYS A 23 26.97 3.45 0.15
C LYS A 23 25.74 4.11 -0.45
N GLU A 24 24.88 4.68 0.39
CA GLU A 24 23.80 5.54 -0.09
C GLU A 24 24.37 6.73 -0.87
N VAL A 25 23.78 7.06 -2.02
CA VAL A 25 24.33 8.06 -2.95
C VAL A 25 24.55 9.43 -2.30
N GLN A 26 23.65 9.84 -1.41
CA GLN A 26 23.78 11.10 -0.64
C GLN A 26 25.10 11.18 0.15
N ASP A 27 25.60 10.04 0.61
CA ASP A 27 26.82 9.93 1.43
C ASP A 27 28.04 9.54 0.58
N LEU A 28 27.87 9.35 -0.73
CA LEU A 28 28.94 8.98 -1.65
C LEU A 28 29.99 10.09 -1.70
N ASP A 29 31.27 9.72 -1.81
CA ASP A 29 32.32 10.72 -2.00
C ASP A 29 32.19 11.36 -3.39
N ASP A 30 32.67 12.60 -3.55
CA ASP A 30 32.63 13.24 -4.88
C ASP A 30 33.63 12.60 -5.85
N ASP A 31 33.39 12.76 -7.15
CA ASP A 31 34.30 12.34 -8.23
C ASP A 31 34.67 10.84 -8.25
N CYS A 32 33.83 9.97 -7.70
CA CYS A 32 34.00 8.53 -7.82
C CYS A 32 33.92 8.09 -9.29
N THR A 33 34.90 7.31 -9.75
CA THR A 33 34.87 6.68 -11.09
C THR A 33 34.57 5.18 -11.01
N LYS A 34 34.87 4.55 -9.87
CA LYS A 34 34.64 3.14 -9.62
C LYS A 34 34.02 2.91 -8.23
N ILE A 35 33.04 2.01 -8.15
CA ILE A 35 32.44 1.56 -6.89
C ILE A 35 32.90 0.14 -6.57
N GLU A 36 33.43 -0.07 -5.36
CA GLU A 36 33.88 -1.37 -4.85
C GLU A 36 33.40 -1.62 -3.41
N LYS A 37 33.62 -2.85 -2.93
CA LYS A 37 33.36 -3.38 -1.59
C LYS A 37 31.87 -3.54 -1.23
N ASN A 38 31.07 -2.51 -1.45
CA ASN A 38 29.65 -2.45 -1.09
C ASN A 38 28.81 -1.99 -2.29
N PRO A 39 27.51 -2.31 -2.35
CA PRO A 39 26.62 -1.81 -3.37
C PRO A 39 26.48 -0.28 -3.35
N LEU A 40 26.22 0.32 -4.52
CA LEU A 40 25.76 1.71 -4.61
C LEU A 40 24.25 1.75 -4.38
N VAL A 41 23.79 2.51 -3.39
CA VAL A 41 22.40 2.46 -2.93
C VAL A 41 21.65 3.76 -3.22
N PHE A 42 20.57 3.66 -3.99
CA PHE A 42 19.60 4.72 -4.25
C PHE A 42 18.38 4.43 -3.40
N LYS A 43 18.14 5.25 -2.36
CA LYS A 43 17.10 4.96 -1.38
C LYS A 43 16.22 6.16 -1.11
N GLY A 44 14.91 5.94 -1.14
CA GLY A 44 13.93 6.99 -0.99
C GLY A 44 14.03 8.05 -2.08
N ASN A 45 13.38 9.18 -1.84
CA ASN A 45 13.39 10.30 -2.76
C ASN A 45 14.55 11.23 -2.39
N GLN A 46 15.55 11.30 -3.27
CA GLN A 46 16.74 12.13 -3.09
C GLN A 46 16.70 13.32 -4.05
N ASP A 47 17.46 14.38 -3.73
CA ASP A 47 17.61 15.51 -4.64
C ASP A 47 18.26 15.06 -5.95
N GLU A 48 17.54 15.21 -7.06
CA GLU A 48 17.95 14.69 -8.37
C GLU A 48 19.30 15.27 -8.82
N LYS A 49 19.51 16.57 -8.58
CA LYS A 49 20.72 17.28 -8.99
C LYS A 49 21.93 16.74 -8.22
N MET A 50 21.80 16.54 -6.91
CA MET A 50 22.82 15.93 -6.07
C MET A 50 23.14 14.51 -6.54
N VAL A 51 22.12 13.67 -6.77
CA VAL A 51 22.32 12.29 -7.24
C VAL A 51 23.10 12.28 -8.56
N ARG A 52 22.67 13.08 -9.53
CA ARG A 52 23.34 13.15 -10.84
C ARG A 52 24.78 13.61 -10.70
N GLU A 53 25.06 14.60 -9.87
CA GLU A 53 26.42 15.11 -9.64
C GLU A 53 27.33 14.05 -9.00
N LYS A 54 26.83 13.30 -8.01
CA LYS A 54 27.59 12.24 -7.33
C LYS A 54 27.97 11.08 -8.25
N VAL A 55 27.09 10.73 -9.18
CA VAL A 55 27.28 9.52 -10.00
C VAL A 55 27.83 9.78 -11.41
N LYS A 56 27.92 11.06 -11.85
CA LYS A 56 28.23 11.44 -13.25
C LYS A 56 29.52 10.85 -13.84
N ASN A 57 30.49 10.51 -12.99
CA ASN A 57 31.81 10.03 -13.41
C ASN A 57 31.98 8.51 -13.23
N ILE A 58 30.96 7.83 -12.67
CA ILE A 58 31.04 6.40 -12.36
C ILE A 58 30.92 5.60 -13.66
N ASN A 59 31.95 4.83 -13.99
CA ASN A 59 31.93 3.96 -15.17
C ASN A 59 31.83 2.48 -14.80
N TYR A 60 32.30 2.11 -13.60
CA TYR A 60 32.45 0.72 -13.19
C TYR A 60 31.93 0.48 -11.77
N ILE A 61 30.99 -0.46 -11.61
CA ILE A 61 30.42 -0.84 -10.32
C ILE A 61 30.69 -2.32 -10.09
N ALA A 62 31.55 -2.64 -9.13
CA ALA A 62 32.02 -4.01 -8.85
C ALA A 62 31.22 -4.76 -7.77
N SER A 63 30.31 -4.06 -7.09
CA SER A 63 29.56 -4.59 -5.94
C SER A 63 28.05 -4.40 -6.09
N GLY A 64 27.57 -4.19 -7.32
CA GLY A 64 26.16 -4.05 -7.67
C GLY A 64 25.53 -2.72 -7.25
N ILE A 65 24.25 -2.59 -7.55
CA ILE A 65 23.40 -1.45 -7.18
C ILE A 65 22.15 -1.92 -6.46
N GLU A 66 21.62 -1.06 -5.60
CA GLU A 66 20.31 -1.24 -4.97
C GLU A 66 19.47 0.01 -5.17
N VAL A 67 18.22 -0.14 -5.63
CA VAL A 67 17.25 0.94 -5.80
C VAL A 67 16.02 0.60 -4.95
N ILE A 68 15.82 1.37 -3.88
CA ILE A 68 14.96 0.98 -2.76
C ILE A 68 13.97 2.09 -2.41
N GLU A 69 12.68 1.75 -2.34
CA GLU A 69 11.63 2.60 -1.76
C GLU A 69 11.54 4.00 -2.41
N THR A 70 11.86 4.10 -3.70
CA THR A 70 11.78 5.36 -4.48
C THR A 70 10.40 5.56 -5.13
N ASP A 71 10.08 6.78 -5.54
CA ASP A 71 8.90 7.11 -6.36
C ASP A 71 9.21 7.31 -7.85
N LEU A 72 10.45 7.03 -8.26
CA LEU A 72 10.92 7.19 -9.63
C LEU A 72 10.10 6.34 -10.60
N GLU A 73 9.69 6.93 -11.72
CA GLU A 73 9.16 6.17 -12.85
C GLU A 73 10.26 5.61 -13.74
N THR A 74 11.37 6.35 -13.85
CA THR A 74 12.50 6.02 -14.70
C THR A 74 13.78 6.08 -13.88
N PHE A 75 14.55 4.99 -13.90
CA PHE A 75 15.92 4.97 -13.37
C PHE A 75 16.91 5.18 -14.51
N ASP A 76 17.49 6.38 -14.61
CA ASP A 76 18.45 6.75 -15.67
C ASP A 76 19.76 7.38 -15.15
N TYR A 77 19.95 7.46 -13.83
CA TYR A 77 21.12 8.07 -13.22
C TYR A 77 22.44 7.45 -13.68
N LEU A 78 22.41 6.16 -13.99
CA LEU A 78 23.56 5.35 -14.40
C LEU A 78 23.57 5.03 -15.89
N LYS A 79 22.89 5.81 -16.73
CA LYS A 79 22.80 5.54 -18.19
C LYS A 79 24.16 5.46 -18.90
N HIS A 80 25.20 6.05 -18.33
CA HIS A 80 26.57 6.09 -18.85
C HIS A 80 27.47 4.96 -18.30
N VAL A 81 27.04 4.23 -17.27
CA VAL A 81 27.84 3.16 -16.66
C VAL A 81 28.04 2.01 -17.63
N GLU A 82 29.28 1.54 -17.74
CA GLU A 82 29.69 0.51 -18.70
C GLU A 82 29.59 -0.90 -18.12
N ARG A 83 29.84 -1.07 -16.81
CA ARG A 83 29.86 -2.37 -16.14
C ARG A 83 29.20 -2.30 -14.77
N ILE A 84 28.30 -3.25 -14.52
CA ILE A 84 27.73 -3.51 -13.20
C ILE A 84 27.87 -4.99 -12.92
N GLN A 85 28.63 -5.32 -11.88
CA GLN A 85 28.84 -6.69 -11.44
C GLN A 85 28.75 -6.77 -9.92
N ASN A 86 28.50 -7.98 -9.41
CA ASN A 86 28.54 -8.26 -7.98
C ASN A 86 28.94 -9.72 -7.76
N SER A 87 30.08 -9.97 -7.13
CA SER A 87 30.53 -11.34 -6.83
C SER A 87 29.83 -11.95 -5.61
N ASN A 88 29.10 -11.16 -4.83
CA ASN A 88 28.53 -11.55 -3.53
C ASN A 88 27.00 -11.66 -3.55
N GLY A 89 26.34 -11.31 -4.66
CA GLY A 89 24.88 -11.32 -4.78
C GLY A 89 24.42 -10.86 -6.17
N PRO A 90 23.19 -10.34 -6.32
CA PRO A 90 22.73 -9.81 -7.60
C PRO A 90 23.50 -8.55 -7.99
N ALA A 91 23.67 -8.34 -9.29
CA ALA A 91 24.25 -7.10 -9.80
C ALA A 91 23.29 -5.92 -9.62
N MET A 92 21.98 -6.17 -9.67
CA MET A 92 20.96 -5.15 -9.48
C MET A 92 19.85 -5.66 -8.57
N LEU A 93 19.52 -4.87 -7.55
CA LEU A 93 18.37 -5.09 -6.68
C LEU A 93 17.40 -3.91 -6.79
N PHE A 94 16.16 -4.18 -7.16
CA PHE A 94 15.06 -3.20 -7.15
C PHE A 94 14.04 -3.63 -6.11
N LYS A 95 13.73 -2.77 -5.15
CA LYS A 95 12.92 -3.14 -3.99
C LYS A 95 11.92 -2.07 -3.64
N LYS A 96 10.64 -2.43 -3.65
CA LYS A 96 9.53 -1.57 -3.20
C LYS A 96 9.51 -0.18 -3.86
N ASN A 97 10.00 -0.04 -5.09
CA ASN A 97 9.83 1.20 -5.84
C ASN A 97 8.37 1.31 -6.29
N LYS A 98 7.76 2.47 -6.06
CA LYS A 98 6.31 2.64 -6.18
C LYS A 98 5.82 2.71 -7.62
N ASN A 99 6.61 3.36 -8.49
CA ASN A 99 6.18 3.71 -9.84
C ASN A 99 7.18 3.28 -10.91
N LEU A 100 8.22 2.53 -10.55
CA LEU A 100 9.32 2.21 -11.47
C LEU A 100 8.80 1.40 -12.66
N LYS A 101 9.10 1.89 -13.87
CA LYS A 101 8.70 1.34 -15.17
C LYS A 101 9.89 1.25 -16.12
N ARG A 102 10.78 2.23 -16.10
CA ARG A 102 11.87 2.33 -17.07
C ARG A 102 13.23 2.13 -16.42
N LEU A 103 14.07 1.32 -17.08
CA LEU A 103 15.44 1.04 -16.66
C LEU A 103 16.39 1.44 -17.79
N ASN A 104 17.03 2.60 -17.67
CA ASN A 104 17.87 3.13 -18.74
C ASN A 104 19.36 2.99 -18.42
N PHE A 105 19.97 2.01 -19.09
CA PHE A 105 21.38 1.69 -19.02
C PHE A 105 22.01 1.69 -20.43
N THR A 106 21.96 2.85 -21.10
CA THR A 106 22.33 2.99 -22.52
C THR A 106 23.75 2.48 -22.83
N SER A 107 24.73 2.76 -21.97
CA SER A 107 26.14 2.37 -22.18
C SER A 107 26.53 1.01 -21.58
N LEU A 108 25.61 0.30 -20.92
CA LEU A 108 25.96 -0.90 -20.17
C LEU A 108 26.34 -2.05 -21.12
N GLY A 109 27.60 -2.44 -21.06
CA GLY A 109 28.17 -3.55 -21.83
C GLY A 109 28.27 -4.84 -21.02
N GLU A 110 28.31 -4.75 -19.70
CA GLU A 110 28.48 -5.91 -18.82
C GLU A 110 27.57 -5.87 -17.58
N LEU A 111 26.81 -6.94 -17.39
CA LEU A 111 25.90 -7.13 -16.26
C LEU A 111 26.08 -8.53 -15.66
N LYS A 112 26.61 -8.63 -14.45
CA LYS A 112 27.01 -9.93 -13.88
C LYS A 112 26.81 -10.04 -12.37
N GLY A 113 25.79 -10.77 -11.94
CA GLY A 113 25.65 -11.18 -10.54
C GLY A 113 26.57 -12.34 -10.18
N LYS A 114 26.46 -12.81 -8.94
CA LYS A 114 27.22 -13.95 -8.43
C LYS A 114 26.91 -15.22 -9.24
N GLU A 115 27.91 -16.05 -9.44
CA GLU A 115 27.77 -17.29 -10.19
C GLU A 115 26.67 -18.18 -9.57
N LYS A 116 25.78 -18.72 -10.43
CA LYS A 116 24.62 -19.55 -10.06
C LYS A 116 23.53 -18.82 -9.25
N GLU A 117 23.68 -17.52 -9.01
CA GLU A 117 22.64 -16.67 -8.45
C GLU A 117 21.98 -15.82 -9.55
N LYS A 118 21.02 -14.97 -9.16
CA LYS A 118 20.29 -14.11 -10.09
C LYS A 118 21.08 -12.84 -10.40
N ASP A 119 21.10 -12.41 -11.66
CA ASP A 119 21.73 -11.13 -12.01
C ASP A 119 20.91 -9.94 -11.52
N ILE A 120 19.59 -10.03 -11.66
CA ILE A 120 18.65 -8.97 -11.25
C ILE A 120 17.59 -9.55 -10.32
N VAL A 121 17.32 -8.84 -9.22
CA VAL A 121 16.24 -9.21 -8.28
C VAL A 121 15.28 -8.04 -8.14
N PHE A 122 13.99 -8.34 -8.22
CA PHE A 122 12.90 -7.41 -7.97
C PHE A 122 12.09 -7.89 -6.75
N GLU A 123 12.03 -7.09 -5.69
CA GLU A 123 11.34 -7.44 -4.44
C GLU A 123 10.17 -6.50 -4.17
N ASN A 124 8.94 -7.00 -4.33
CA ASN A 124 7.71 -6.21 -4.18
C ASN A 124 7.79 -4.88 -4.95
N ASP A 125 8.33 -4.94 -6.17
CA ASP A 125 8.65 -3.75 -6.96
C ASP A 125 7.63 -3.53 -8.07
N HIS A 126 7.25 -2.27 -8.33
CA HIS A 126 6.29 -1.94 -9.39
C HIS A 126 6.77 -2.37 -10.79
N PHE A 127 8.08 -2.45 -11.02
CA PHE A 127 8.62 -2.89 -12.30
C PHE A 127 8.13 -4.29 -12.69
N ALA A 128 7.84 -5.17 -11.72
CA ALA A 128 7.30 -6.50 -11.99
C ALA A 128 5.92 -6.48 -12.68
N LYS A 129 5.12 -5.46 -12.37
CA LYS A 129 3.83 -5.20 -13.01
C LYS A 129 4.05 -4.53 -14.36
N ALA A 130 4.85 -3.46 -14.39
CA ALA A 130 5.16 -2.71 -15.61
C ALA A 130 5.73 -3.60 -16.72
N PHE A 131 6.66 -4.51 -16.39
CA PHE A 131 7.23 -5.51 -17.30
C PHE A 131 6.18 -6.34 -18.05
N ARG A 132 5.03 -6.62 -17.43
CA ARG A 132 3.95 -7.44 -18.03
C ARG A 132 2.96 -6.63 -18.84
N GLU A 133 2.78 -5.35 -18.49
CA GLU A 133 1.70 -4.51 -18.98
C GLU A 133 2.18 -3.46 -20.00
N GLU A 134 3.46 -3.10 -19.99
CA GLU A 134 4.03 -2.02 -20.78
C GLU A 134 5.16 -2.52 -21.71
N THR A 135 5.03 -2.29 -23.02
CA THR A 135 6.01 -2.71 -24.04
C THR A 135 7.40 -2.14 -23.78
N ASP A 136 7.49 -0.87 -23.40
CA ASP A 136 8.75 -0.19 -23.11
C ASP A 136 9.49 -0.81 -21.92
N SER A 137 8.76 -1.24 -20.89
CA SER A 137 9.33 -1.91 -19.71
C SER A 137 9.86 -3.30 -20.09
N PHE A 138 9.14 -4.00 -20.96
CA PHE A 138 9.58 -5.28 -21.52
C PHE A 138 10.85 -5.12 -22.36
N ASP A 139 10.92 -4.11 -23.21
CA ASP A 139 12.09 -3.83 -24.04
C ASP A 139 13.34 -3.51 -23.21
N ASP A 140 13.20 -2.70 -22.17
CA ASP A 140 14.29 -2.40 -21.23
C ASP A 140 14.79 -3.70 -20.55
N PHE A 141 13.87 -4.59 -20.14
CA PHE A 141 14.21 -5.89 -19.55
C PHE A 141 14.94 -6.82 -20.53
N ILE A 142 14.49 -6.90 -21.79
CA ILE A 142 15.13 -7.75 -22.81
C ILE A 142 16.53 -7.24 -23.17
N LYS A 143 16.75 -5.93 -23.19
CA LYS A 143 18.10 -5.36 -23.37
C LYS A 143 19.03 -5.82 -22.24
N LEU A 144 18.58 -5.76 -20.99
CA LEU A 144 19.35 -6.24 -19.84
C LEU A 144 19.61 -7.75 -19.89
N GLU A 145 18.64 -8.55 -20.35
CA GLU A 145 18.83 -10.01 -20.57
C GLU A 145 19.96 -10.27 -21.55
N LEU A 146 19.94 -9.57 -22.69
CA LEU A 146 20.94 -9.72 -23.73
C LEU A 146 22.35 -9.40 -23.22
N ILE A 147 22.47 -8.31 -22.44
CA ILE A 147 23.74 -7.91 -21.82
C ILE A 147 24.20 -8.99 -20.84
N ALA A 148 23.37 -9.36 -19.86
CA ALA A 148 23.73 -10.35 -18.83
C ALA A 148 24.09 -11.72 -19.43
N ARG A 149 23.33 -12.16 -20.44
CA ARG A 149 23.61 -13.41 -21.15
C ARG A 149 24.96 -13.41 -21.83
N LYS A 150 25.34 -12.29 -22.49
CA LYS A 150 26.67 -12.12 -23.07
C LYS A 150 27.76 -12.10 -22.00
N SER A 151 27.54 -11.39 -20.88
CA SER A 151 28.51 -11.30 -19.77
C SER A 151 28.85 -12.63 -19.12
N HIS A 152 27.87 -13.55 -19.04
CA HIS A 152 28.08 -14.91 -18.54
C HIS A 152 28.42 -15.94 -19.62
N LEU A 153 28.50 -15.54 -20.89
CA LEU A 153 28.66 -16.46 -22.04
C LEU A 153 27.60 -17.57 -22.04
N ARG A 154 26.37 -17.25 -21.61
CA ARG A 154 25.28 -18.22 -21.52
C ARG A 154 24.72 -18.50 -22.91
N ASN A 155 24.62 -19.78 -23.26
CA ASN A 155 24.08 -20.22 -24.55
C ASN A 155 22.55 -20.17 -24.60
N LYS A 156 21.87 -20.22 -23.45
CA LYS A 156 20.40 -20.25 -23.36
C LYS A 156 19.83 -18.84 -23.28
N VAL A 157 18.94 -18.51 -24.21
CA VAL A 157 18.10 -17.29 -24.16
C VAL A 157 17.12 -17.39 -22.99
N CYS A 158 16.96 -16.31 -22.24
CA CYS A 158 16.12 -16.25 -21.04
C CYS A 158 16.53 -17.30 -19.99
N SER A 159 17.80 -17.26 -19.60
CA SER A 159 18.30 -18.12 -18.51
C SER A 159 17.50 -17.90 -17.23
N ASN A 160 17.24 -18.98 -16.50
CA ASN A 160 16.64 -18.89 -15.17
C ASN A 160 17.56 -18.16 -14.17
N GLU A 161 18.84 -18.00 -14.47
CA GLU A 161 19.82 -17.24 -13.67
C GLU A 161 19.76 -15.73 -13.92
N PHE A 162 18.98 -15.25 -14.90
CA PHE A 162 18.96 -13.82 -15.20
C PHE A 162 18.20 -13.02 -14.13
N TYR A 163 17.01 -13.46 -13.74
CA TYR A 163 16.12 -12.63 -12.92
C TYR A 163 15.30 -13.42 -11.90
N GLN A 164 14.78 -12.70 -10.90
CA GLN A 164 13.79 -13.20 -9.96
C GLN A 164 12.83 -12.08 -9.51
N PHE A 165 11.53 -12.39 -9.53
CA PHE A 165 10.49 -11.56 -8.92
C PHE A 165 10.05 -12.17 -7.59
N ASN A 166 10.41 -11.51 -6.49
CA ASN A 166 9.97 -11.82 -5.13
C ASN A 166 8.81 -10.91 -4.76
N ASN A 167 7.66 -11.13 -5.39
CA ASN A 167 6.43 -10.46 -5.01
C ASN A 167 5.76 -11.30 -3.93
N LYS A 168 5.80 -10.84 -2.68
CA LYS A 168 4.79 -11.28 -1.72
C LYS A 168 3.47 -10.78 -2.28
N LYS A 169 2.43 -11.61 -2.26
CA LYS A 169 1.07 -11.10 -2.44
C LYS A 169 0.91 -10.02 -1.38
N GLU A 170 0.92 -8.74 -1.79
CA GLU A 170 0.21 -7.73 -1.02
C GLU A 170 -1.18 -8.32 -0.86
N SER A 171 -1.56 -8.66 0.37
CA SER A 171 -2.94 -9.02 0.64
C SER A 171 -3.75 -7.85 0.12
N SER A 172 -4.57 -8.11 -0.89
CA SER A 172 -5.62 -7.24 -1.40
C SER A 172 -6.74 -7.08 -0.34
N ASP A 173 -6.33 -6.85 0.91
CA ASP A 173 -7.15 -7.01 2.12
C ASP A 173 -7.93 -5.76 2.46
N SER A 174 -7.61 -4.60 1.87
CA SER A 174 -8.44 -3.42 2.07
C SER A 174 -9.76 -3.53 1.29
N GLN A 175 -9.70 -3.97 0.02
CA GLN A 175 -10.89 -4.04 -0.83
C GLN A 175 -11.71 -5.31 -0.56
N THR A 176 -11.06 -6.45 -0.34
CA THR A 176 -11.75 -7.71 -0.02
C THR A 176 -12.35 -7.66 1.39
N GLY A 177 -11.62 -7.11 2.37
CA GLY A 177 -12.11 -6.89 3.72
C GLY A 177 -13.29 -5.92 3.78
N ALA A 178 -13.24 -4.81 3.02
CA ALA A 178 -14.35 -3.87 2.93
C ALA A 178 -15.62 -4.50 2.33
N ILE A 179 -15.48 -5.31 1.27
CA ILE A 179 -16.61 -6.01 0.67
C ILE A 179 -17.25 -6.99 1.67
N ILE A 180 -16.44 -7.76 2.40
CA ILE A 180 -16.93 -8.68 3.44
C ILE A 180 -17.67 -7.93 4.54
N MET A 181 -17.13 -6.80 5.03
CA MET A 181 -17.78 -5.99 6.06
C MET A 181 -19.11 -5.37 5.60
N ILE A 182 -19.19 -4.94 4.33
CA ILE A 182 -20.44 -4.44 3.74
C ILE A 182 -21.49 -5.55 3.68
N VAL A 183 -21.12 -6.75 3.23
CA VAL A 183 -22.04 -7.91 3.17
C VAL A 183 -22.57 -8.26 4.57
N ILE A 184 -21.70 -8.28 5.58
CA ILE A 184 -22.09 -8.55 6.97
C ILE A 184 -23.07 -7.48 7.48
N ALA A 185 -22.79 -6.19 7.24
CA ALA A 185 -23.66 -5.09 7.66
C ALA A 185 -25.06 -5.19 7.04
N VAL A 186 -25.15 -5.54 5.75
CA VAL A 186 -26.44 -5.73 5.07
C VAL A 186 -27.25 -6.86 5.72
N ILE A 187 -26.62 -7.99 6.03
CA ILE A 187 -27.31 -9.11 6.69
C ILE A 187 -27.86 -8.70 8.05
N PHE A 188 -27.10 -7.98 8.86
CA PHE A 188 -27.57 -7.47 10.16
C PHE A 188 -28.77 -6.54 10.02
N THR A 189 -28.75 -5.61 9.05
CA THR A 189 -29.91 -4.71 8.83
C THR A 189 -31.18 -5.44 8.41
N ILE A 190 -31.05 -6.53 7.65
CA ILE A 190 -32.19 -7.37 7.26
C ILE A 190 -32.75 -8.09 8.48
N VAL A 191 -31.88 -8.69 9.31
CA VAL A 191 -32.29 -9.41 10.54
C VAL A 191 -32.98 -8.45 11.51
N ASP A 192 -32.41 -7.27 11.74
CA ASP A 192 -32.99 -6.25 12.62
C ASP A 192 -34.36 -5.76 12.11
N GLY A 193 -34.49 -5.58 10.80
CA GLY A 193 -35.77 -5.25 10.17
C GLY A 193 -36.84 -6.34 10.36
N PHE A 194 -36.46 -7.61 10.21
CA PHE A 194 -37.37 -8.74 10.46
C PHE A 194 -37.77 -8.85 11.93
N LEU A 195 -36.82 -8.68 12.86
CA LEU A 195 -37.10 -8.70 14.30
C LEU A 195 -38.00 -7.53 14.70
N PHE A 196 -37.74 -6.33 14.21
CA PHE A 196 -38.57 -5.16 14.44
C PHE A 196 -40.00 -5.38 13.93
N TRP A 197 -40.15 -5.89 12.71
CA TRP A 197 -41.46 -6.20 12.14
C TRP A 197 -42.21 -7.26 12.95
N TYR A 198 -41.51 -8.31 13.40
CA TYR A 198 -42.10 -9.35 14.25
C TYR A 198 -42.57 -8.78 15.60
N CYS A 199 -41.75 -7.96 16.25
CA CYS A 199 -42.12 -7.29 17.50
C CYS A 199 -43.33 -6.35 17.33
N VAL A 200 -43.40 -5.59 16.23
CA VAL A 200 -44.55 -4.72 15.93
C VAL A 200 -45.81 -5.56 15.69
N LYS A 201 -45.70 -6.65 14.94
CA LYS A 201 -46.82 -7.57 14.67
C LYS A 201 -47.35 -8.18 15.98
N GLU A 202 -46.46 -8.62 16.86
CA GLU A 202 -46.85 -9.20 18.15
C GLU A 202 -47.48 -8.16 19.09
N ARG A 203 -46.95 -6.92 19.14
CA ARG A 203 -47.57 -5.82 19.88
C ARG A 203 -48.97 -5.49 19.38
N ARG A 204 -49.18 -5.45 18.06
CA ARG A 204 -50.53 -5.24 17.46
C ARG A 204 -51.48 -6.39 17.79
N ALA A 205 -50.99 -7.63 17.75
CA ALA A 205 -51.78 -8.80 18.14
C ALA A 205 -52.16 -8.80 19.63
N LYS A 206 -51.27 -8.33 20.51
CA LYS A 206 -51.58 -8.16 21.96
C LYS A 206 -52.66 -7.10 22.19
N LYS A 207 -52.55 -5.92 21.57
CA LYS A 207 -53.58 -4.87 21.66
C LYS A 207 -54.96 -5.36 21.16
N ALA A 208 -55.01 -6.05 20.02
CA ALA A 208 -56.25 -6.61 19.50
C ALA A 208 -56.88 -7.70 20.38
N ARG A 209 -56.07 -8.43 21.16
CA ARG A 209 -56.55 -9.42 22.14
C ARG A 209 -57.09 -8.75 23.41
N GLU A 210 -56.49 -7.65 23.83
CA GLU A 210 -56.97 -6.84 24.97
C GLU A 210 -58.30 -6.16 24.62
N GLU A 211 -58.43 -5.53 23.46
CA GLU A 211 -59.68 -4.91 22.99
C GLU A 211 -60.84 -5.93 22.88
N LYS A 212 -60.56 -7.15 22.39
CA LYS A 212 -61.56 -8.23 22.35
C LYS A 212 -61.97 -8.72 23.74
N LYS A 213 -61.07 -8.70 24.73
CA LYS A 213 -61.42 -9.05 26.13
C LYS A 213 -62.28 -7.97 26.77
N THR A 214 -61.94 -6.69 26.57
CA THR A 214 -62.71 -5.56 27.13
C THR A 214 -64.12 -5.48 26.53
N ASN A 215 -64.26 -5.66 25.22
CA ASN A 215 -65.57 -5.67 24.56
C ASN A 215 -66.45 -6.86 24.98
N LYS A 216 -65.85 -8.03 25.25
CA LYS A 216 -66.58 -9.21 25.74
C LYS A 216 -67.14 -9.01 27.15
N VAL A 217 -66.39 -8.35 28.03
CA VAL A 217 -66.83 -8.03 29.40
C VAL A 217 -67.99 -7.01 29.41
N MET A 218 -68.07 -6.13 28.42
CA MET A 218 -69.11 -5.11 28.33
C MET A 218 -70.45 -5.63 27.78
N THR A 219 -70.45 -6.76 27.06
CA THR A 219 -71.66 -7.44 26.57
C THR A 219 -72.31 -8.41 27.56
N ASP A 220 -71.62 -8.79 28.64
CA ASP A 220 -72.10 -9.79 29.62
C ASP A 220 -72.72 -9.17 30.90
N VAL A 221 -73.12 -7.88 30.88
CA VAL A 221 -73.82 -7.25 32.02
C VAL A 221 -75.33 -7.58 31.95
N PRO A 222 -75.92 -8.29 32.94
CA PRO A 222 -77.34 -8.59 32.94
C PRO A 222 -78.17 -7.38 33.40
N ILE A 223 -79.25 -7.10 32.68
CA ILE A 223 -80.33 -6.19 33.08
C ILE A 223 -81.13 -6.88 34.19
N GLY A 224 -81.00 -6.38 35.42
CA GLY A 224 -81.77 -6.83 36.59
C GLY A 224 -82.79 -5.78 37.02
N THR A 225 -84.08 -6.12 36.88
CA THR A 225 -85.26 -5.37 37.30
C THR A 225 -85.57 -5.50 38.80
N ASP A 226 -85.56 -4.35 39.48
CA ASP A 226 -86.51 -3.74 40.43
C ASP A 226 -87.28 -4.52 41.56
N PHE A 227 -87.53 -3.75 42.65
CA PHE A 227 -88.53 -3.81 43.74
C PHE A 227 -88.21 -4.38 45.15
N GLY A 228 -88.26 -3.50 46.18
CA GLY A 228 -88.77 -3.78 47.54
C GLY A 228 -88.14 -2.98 48.72
N PRO A 229 -88.88 -2.49 49.77
CA PRO A 229 -88.70 -1.11 50.30
C PRO A 229 -88.34 -0.92 51.81
N ARG A 230 -88.11 0.38 52.19
CA ARG A 230 -88.17 1.06 53.52
C ARG A 230 -86.97 0.88 54.49
N THR A 231 -86.37 1.85 55.22
CA THR A 231 -86.48 3.32 55.48
C THR A 231 -85.17 3.78 56.22
N PRO A 232 -84.94 5.02 56.74
CA PRO A 232 -83.66 5.75 56.54
C PRO A 232 -82.89 6.14 57.83
N ALA A 233 -81.66 6.65 57.68
CA ALA A 233 -80.85 7.53 58.57
C ALA A 233 -79.36 7.19 58.32
N SER A 234 -78.34 8.04 58.40
CA SER A 234 -78.10 9.45 58.71
C SER A 234 -76.58 9.69 58.50
N GLY A 235 -76.14 10.92 58.25
CA GLY A 235 -74.72 11.36 58.34
C GLY A 235 -73.93 11.21 57.02
N THR A 236 -73.55 12.25 56.27
CA THR A 236 -72.50 13.27 56.56
C THR A 236 -71.18 12.57 56.96
N THR A 237 -70.05 12.64 56.23
CA THR A 237 -69.27 13.82 55.79
C THR A 237 -68.27 13.43 54.68
N THR A 238 -68.05 14.34 53.73
CA THR A 238 -66.82 14.53 52.91
C THR A 238 -65.61 14.88 53.82
N PRO A 239 -64.42 15.32 53.36
CA PRO A 239 -63.58 15.04 52.17
C PRO A 239 -62.12 14.70 52.58
N SER A 240 -61.27 14.31 51.62
CA SER A 240 -59.91 14.85 51.43
C SER A 240 -59.28 14.14 50.22
N ALA A 241 -58.96 14.74 49.05
CA ALA A 241 -58.03 15.85 48.79
C ALA A 241 -56.71 15.63 49.56
N THR A 242 -55.54 15.44 48.95
CA THR A 242 -54.86 16.27 47.94
C THR A 242 -53.61 15.47 47.47
N ILE A 243 -53.34 15.28 46.18
CA ILE A 243 -52.33 16.00 45.33
C ILE A 243 -51.00 16.23 46.12
N GLU A 244 -49.83 15.76 45.71
CA GLU A 244 -48.92 16.45 44.79
C GLU A 244 -47.65 15.61 44.52
N THR A 245 -47.34 15.39 43.24
CA THR A 245 -45.98 15.47 42.69
C THR A 245 -45.47 16.91 42.90
N PRO A 246 -44.15 17.23 42.96
CA PRO A 246 -43.19 16.81 41.93
C PRO A 246 -41.67 16.79 42.30
N LYS A 247 -40.88 16.49 41.25
CA LYS A 247 -39.59 17.12 40.87
C LYS A 247 -38.27 16.62 41.48
N ASP A 248 -37.52 15.98 40.57
CA ASP A 248 -36.24 16.45 40.02
C ASP A 248 -34.95 16.44 40.86
N LYS A 249 -33.85 16.35 40.08
CA LYS A 249 -32.41 16.55 40.40
C LYS A 249 -31.72 15.35 41.08
N HIS A 250 -30.47 15.02 40.78
CA HIS A 250 -29.41 15.67 39.99
C HIS A 250 -28.23 14.68 39.86
N ILE A 251 -27.41 14.93 38.83
CA ILE A 251 -25.98 14.54 38.67
C ILE A 251 -25.69 13.07 38.36
#